data_AF-E3LFX0-F1
#
_entry.id   AF-E3LFX0-F1
#
_cell.length_a   1.000
_cell.length_b   1.000
_cell.length_c   1.000
_cell.angle_alpha   90.00
_cell.angle_beta   90.00
_cell.angle_gamma   90.00
#
_symmetry.space_group_name_H-M   'P 1'
#
loop_
_entity.id
_entity.type
_entity.pdbx_description
1 polymer ?
#
loop_
_entity_poly.entity_id
_entity_poly.type
_entity_poly.pdbx_seq_one_letter_code
_entity_poly.pdbx_strand_id
1 'polypeptide(L)'
;MIICTARERERYVLLKLLEQKKPSAIVLYTMSLQTLRQIEIYRSTHPDRQLHVYWLQYTESTEESRYLESINRETLSFEMLIREQGTLMISREFNVDREEAPRLKTSTRDGRGLVRREVDPRDQIESDADSERPKIIVDMREFNSELPTVLYTKGYDVVATTIEIGDYILSPNIAIERKALDDLTQSLQSGRVFKQIEQMLEHYDCTVLLIESNRKFETKIVNGGPFQGELSRHCREIRSLFCSLIRTNPKMRCVWTTSPTNSAEFFSELKLSAPEPDVDRAISLKADQMEASSQETDDIETTAGTKSKKGKKWKPNPTVVRTLTQSFGMKVSEAHNLLANAPIKTLADLFSSGITSSLLSEYIPTASADFIKEVSTFNFGRK
;
A
#
# COMPACT_ATOMS: atom_id res chain seq x y z
N MET A 1 23.93 41.86 16.96
CA MET A 1 24.85 40.82 16.46
C MET A 1 24.09 39.51 16.41
N ILE A 2 24.10 38.79 15.29
CA ILE A 2 23.54 37.44 15.17
C ILE A 2 24.71 36.48 14.90
N ILE A 3 24.75 35.34 15.59
CA ILE A 3 25.67 34.24 15.32
C ILE A 3 24.86 33.12 14.68
N CYS A 4 25.12 32.81 13.42
CA CYS A 4 24.41 31.76 12.69
C CYS A 4 25.21 30.46 12.71
N THR A 5 24.55 29.36 13.08
CA THR A 5 25.13 28.01 12.99
C THR A 5 24.29 27.15 12.04
N ALA A 6 24.91 26.34 11.19
CA ALA A 6 24.25 25.58 10.11
C ALA A 6 23.29 24.46 10.57
N ARG A 7 22.97 24.38 11.86
CA ARG A 7 22.09 23.35 12.42
C ARG A 7 20.66 23.82 12.69
N GLU A 8 20.22 24.88 12.03
CA GLU A 8 18.81 25.26 12.08
C GLU A 8 17.98 24.34 11.17
N ARG A 9 17.35 23.33 11.78
CA ARG A 9 16.43 22.39 11.11
C ARG A 9 15.20 23.09 10.51
N GLU A 10 14.95 24.34 10.89
CA GLU A 10 13.79 25.13 10.47
C GLU A 10 14.20 26.16 9.40
N ARG A 11 13.65 26.01 8.19
CA ARG A 11 14.07 26.75 6.97
C ARG A 11 13.91 28.29 7.03
N TYR A 12 13.18 28.82 8.02
CA TYR A 12 12.79 30.24 8.09
C TYR A 12 13.25 30.98 9.36
N VAL A 13 13.97 30.31 10.27
CA VAL A 13 14.38 30.91 11.55
C VAL A 13 15.27 32.12 11.32
N LEU A 14 16.25 32.00 10.42
CA LEU A 14 17.15 33.11 10.10
C LEU A 14 16.42 34.35 9.58
N LEU A 15 15.49 34.19 8.63
CA LEU A 15 14.74 35.32 8.07
C LEU A 15 13.93 36.04 9.17
N LYS A 16 13.25 35.27 10.02
CA LYS A 16 12.52 35.82 11.17
C LYS A 16 13.44 36.54 12.14
N LEU A 17 14.64 36.01 12.39
CA LEU A 17 15.62 36.62 13.29
C LEU A 17 16.20 37.92 12.71
N LEU A 18 16.45 37.97 11.40
CA LEU A 18 16.90 39.16 10.70
C LEU A 18 15.87 40.29 10.79
N GLU A 19 14.59 39.97 10.57
CA GLU A 19 13.49 40.95 10.69
C GLU A 19 13.26 41.44 12.12
N GLN A 20 13.37 40.55 13.11
CA GLN A 20 13.15 40.88 14.52
C GLN A 20 14.31 41.68 15.12
N LYS A 21 15.55 41.20 14.91
CA LYS A 21 16.73 41.76 15.58
C LYS A 21 17.40 42.86 14.80
N LYS A 22 17.12 42.96 13.49
CA LYS A 22 17.59 44.05 12.63
C LYS A 22 19.09 44.34 12.82
N PRO A 23 19.95 43.31 12.71
CA PRO A 23 21.35 43.44 13.11
C PRO A 23 22.14 44.36 12.17
N SER A 24 23.15 45.02 12.70
CA SER A 24 24.21 45.71 11.94
C SER A 24 25.39 44.79 11.59
N ALA A 25 25.56 43.69 12.34
CA ALA A 25 26.62 42.70 12.14
C ALA A 25 26.12 41.27 12.30
N ILE A 26 26.54 40.38 11.40
CA ILE A 26 26.25 38.94 11.38
C ILE A 26 27.58 38.19 11.39
N VAL A 27 27.69 37.15 12.21
CA VAL A 27 28.83 36.25 12.24
C VAL A 27 28.35 34.86 11.84
N LEU A 28 28.87 34.35 10.72
CA LEU A 28 28.60 33.02 10.21
C LEU A 28 29.66 32.05 10.74
N TYR A 29 29.24 31.11 11.58
CA TYR A 29 30.13 30.07 12.09
C TYR A 29 30.39 28.96 11.06
N THR A 30 29.42 28.74 10.17
CA THR A 30 29.46 27.70 9.13
C THR A 30 28.93 28.28 7.83
N MET A 31 29.63 28.02 6.73
CA MET A 31 29.26 28.56 5.43
C MET A 31 28.21 27.71 4.72
N SER A 32 27.11 28.34 4.33
CA SER A 32 26.03 27.72 3.54
C SER A 32 25.52 28.72 2.51
N LEU A 33 25.39 28.26 1.26
CA LEU A 33 24.93 29.10 0.15
C LEU A 33 23.49 29.59 0.36
N GLN A 34 22.64 28.79 1.00
CA GLN A 34 21.27 29.19 1.35
C GLN A 34 21.26 30.35 2.34
N THR A 35 22.06 30.27 3.41
CA THR A 35 22.17 31.32 4.43
C THR A 35 22.71 32.62 3.84
N LEU A 36 23.73 32.52 2.99
CA LEU A 36 24.31 33.68 2.33
C LEU A 36 23.27 34.42 1.47
N ARG A 37 22.51 33.69 0.64
CA ARG A 37 21.45 34.27 -0.20
C ARG A 37 20.32 34.91 0.59
N GLN A 38 19.93 34.31 1.71
CA GLN A 38 18.94 34.90 2.61
C GLN A 38 19.43 36.24 3.17
N ILE A 39 20.72 36.36 3.48
CA ILE A 39 21.34 37.60 3.95
C ILE A 39 21.43 38.63 2.82
N GLU A 40 21.76 38.22 1.59
CA GLU A 40 21.77 39.09 0.41
C GLU A 40 20.38 39.69 0.14
N ILE A 41 19.33 38.87 0.21
CA ILE A 41 17.93 39.32 0.07
C ILE A 41 17.54 40.28 1.22
N TYR A 42 17.95 39.97 2.45
CA TYR A 42 17.70 40.87 3.57
C TYR A 42 18.41 42.22 3.41
N ARG A 43 19.64 42.22 2.88
CA ARG A 43 20.38 43.46 2.57
C ARG A 43 19.72 44.26 1.44
N SER A 44 19.23 43.60 0.39
CA SER A 44 18.58 44.27 -0.74
C SER A 44 17.24 44.89 -0.36
N THR A 45 16.49 44.25 0.54
CA THR A 45 15.23 44.78 1.08
C THR A 45 15.42 45.93 2.08
N HIS A 46 16.63 46.10 2.63
CA HIS A 46 16.96 47.16 3.59
C HIS A 46 18.18 47.97 3.11
N PRO A 47 18.05 48.76 2.03
CA PRO A 47 19.16 49.51 1.43
C PRO A 47 19.77 50.54 2.40
N ASP A 48 18.95 51.12 3.27
CA ASP A 48 19.35 52.20 4.20
C ASP A 48 20.21 51.72 5.39
N ARG A 49 20.48 50.42 5.49
CA ARG A 49 21.20 49.82 6.62
C ARG A 49 22.53 49.24 6.19
N GLN A 50 23.57 49.59 6.94
CA GLN A 50 24.87 48.95 6.80
C GLN A 50 24.86 47.61 7.53
N LEU A 51 25.09 46.54 6.77
CA LEU A 51 25.18 45.17 7.28
C LEU A 51 26.59 44.64 7.03
N HIS A 52 27.29 44.29 8.11
CA HIS A 52 28.60 43.67 8.04
C HIS A 52 28.47 42.16 8.27
N VAL A 53 28.97 41.36 7.34
CA VAL A 53 28.95 39.89 7.44
C VAL A 53 30.38 39.42 7.64
N TYR A 54 30.62 38.76 8.76
CA TYR A 54 31.86 38.05 9.05
C TYR A 54 31.59 36.57 8.94
N TRP A 55 32.51 35.80 8.37
CA TRP A 55 32.44 34.36 8.42
C TRP A 55 33.75 33.78 8.92
N LEU A 56 33.65 32.64 9.59
CA LEU A 56 34.78 31.86 10.02
C LEU A 56 34.89 30.66 9.09
N GLN A 57 36.09 30.43 8.57
CA GLN A 57 36.38 29.30 7.70
C GLN A 57 37.78 28.78 8.01
N TYR A 58 37.90 27.47 8.11
CA TYR A 58 39.19 26.79 8.17
C TYR A 58 39.70 26.58 6.74
N THR A 59 40.88 27.11 6.44
CA THR A 59 41.56 26.89 5.16
C THR A 59 42.01 25.44 5.02
N GLU A 60 42.00 24.92 3.80
CA GLU A 60 42.37 23.53 3.47
C GLU A 60 41.57 22.49 4.25
N SER A 61 40.32 22.82 4.59
CA SER A 61 39.45 21.96 5.38
C SER A 61 38.35 21.30 4.55
N THR A 62 37.77 20.23 5.09
CA THR A 62 36.58 19.60 4.48
C THR A 62 35.36 20.52 4.44
N GLU A 63 35.31 21.54 5.30
CA GLU A 63 34.23 22.53 5.31
C GLU A 63 34.34 23.46 4.10
N GLU A 64 35.54 23.98 3.85
CA GLU A 64 35.85 24.77 2.66
C GLU A 64 35.51 24.00 1.38
N SER A 65 36.05 22.78 1.23
CA SER A 65 35.83 21.97 0.04
C SER A 65 34.34 21.69 -0.18
N ARG A 66 33.57 21.43 0.89
CA ARG A 66 32.12 21.20 0.78
C ARG A 66 31.37 22.45 0.29
N TYR A 67 31.75 23.63 0.77
CA TYR A 67 31.14 24.89 0.36
C TYR A 67 31.46 25.21 -1.11
N LEU A 68 32.73 25.10 -1.51
CA LEU A 68 33.16 25.31 -2.90
C LEU A 68 32.50 24.33 -3.86
N GLU A 69 32.41 23.05 -3.49
CA GLU A 69 31.74 22.03 -4.30
C GLU A 69 30.24 22.30 -4.43
N SER A 70 29.59 22.83 -3.38
CA SER A 70 28.18 23.23 -3.47
C SER A 70 27.96 24.37 -4.48
N ILE A 71 28.88 25.35 -4.54
CA ILE A 71 28.82 26.43 -5.53
C ILE A 71 29.04 25.86 -6.94
N ASN A 72 30.09 25.05 -7.11
CA ASN A 72 30.43 24.46 -8.41
C ASN A 72 29.28 23.60 -8.96
N ARG A 73 28.72 22.71 -8.12
CA ARG A 73 27.57 21.88 -8.48
C ARG A 73 26.38 22.71 -8.93
N GLU A 74 26.10 23.81 -8.24
CA GLU A 74 24.99 24.69 -8.62
C GLU A 74 25.25 25.38 -9.96
N THR A 75 26.43 25.96 -10.16
CA THR A 75 26.82 26.58 -11.44
C THR A 75 26.71 25.59 -12.60
N LEU A 76 27.26 24.38 -12.44
CA LEU A 76 27.16 23.33 -13.45
C LEU A 76 25.71 22.93 -13.74
N SER A 77 24.88 22.83 -12.70
CA SER A 77 23.45 22.48 -12.87
C SER A 77 22.71 23.54 -13.69
N PHE A 78 22.98 24.83 -13.45
CA PHE A 78 22.40 25.91 -14.24
C PHE A 78 22.90 25.94 -15.68
N GLU A 79 24.21 25.75 -15.89
CA GLU A 79 24.76 25.66 -17.25
C GLU A 79 24.15 24.49 -18.04
N MET A 80 24.00 23.34 -17.40
CA MET A 80 23.34 22.17 -18.01
C MET A 80 21.91 22.50 -18.40
N LEU A 81 21.13 23.12 -17.51
CA LEU A 81 19.74 23.50 -17.79
C LEU A 81 19.65 24.48 -18.97
N ILE A 82 20.53 25.49 -19.02
CA ILE A 82 20.58 26.46 -20.12
C ILE A 82 20.95 25.78 -21.43
N ARG A 83 21.92 24.85 -21.43
CA ARG A 83 22.29 24.08 -22.62
C ARG A 83 21.14 23.20 -23.10
N GLU A 84 20.50 22.46 -22.21
CA GLU A 84 19.34 21.63 -22.55
C GLU A 84 18.19 22.49 -23.11
N GLN A 85 17.90 23.63 -22.47
CA GLN A 85 16.89 24.56 -22.95
C GLN A 85 17.22 25.13 -24.33
N GLY A 86 18.49 25.46 -24.60
CA GLY A 86 18.96 25.90 -25.91
C GLY A 86 18.86 24.83 -27.00
N THR A 87 18.90 23.55 -26.64
CA THR A 87 18.73 22.43 -27.57
C THR A 87 17.26 22.05 -27.85
N LEU A 88 16.31 22.50 -27.03
CA LEU A 88 14.89 22.20 -27.23
C LEU A 88 14.36 22.98 -28.45
N MET A 89 14.11 22.28 -29.57
CA MET A 89 13.51 22.87 -30.78
C MET A 89 11.99 23.13 -30.65
N ILE A 90 11.36 22.61 -29.59
CA ILE A 90 9.90 22.71 -29.36
C ILE A 90 9.68 23.16 -27.92
N SER A 91 8.81 24.15 -27.73
CA SER A 91 8.35 24.57 -26.41
C SER A 91 7.69 23.39 -25.70
N ARG A 92 7.96 23.18 -24.41
CA ARG A 92 7.27 22.14 -23.62
C ARG A 92 5.81 22.56 -23.41
N GLU A 93 4.97 22.29 -24.40
CA GLU A 93 3.53 22.25 -24.20
C GLU A 93 3.20 20.90 -23.58
N PHE A 94 2.80 20.92 -22.32
CA PHE A 94 2.29 19.72 -21.68
C PHE A 94 0.94 19.42 -22.32
N ASN A 95 0.90 18.42 -23.20
CA ASN A 95 -0.36 17.96 -23.74
C ASN A 95 -1.17 17.34 -22.58
N VAL A 96 -2.16 18.09 -22.11
CA VAL A 96 -3.12 17.68 -21.06
C VAL A 96 -4.38 17.07 -21.66
N ASP A 97 -4.44 16.96 -22.99
CA ASP A 97 -5.56 16.33 -23.66
C ASP A 97 -5.58 14.84 -23.30
N ARG A 98 -6.78 14.35 -22.96
CA ARG A 98 -6.99 12.92 -22.71
C ARG A 98 -7.22 12.23 -24.05
N GLU A 99 -6.66 11.04 -24.20
CA GLU A 99 -6.99 10.16 -25.32
C GLU A 99 -8.49 9.79 -25.27
N GLU A 100 -9.07 9.46 -26.42
CA GLU A 100 -10.41 8.86 -26.46
C GLU A 100 -10.34 7.45 -25.90
N ALA A 101 -11.23 7.13 -24.95
CA ALA A 101 -11.29 5.80 -24.39
C ALA A 101 -11.56 4.75 -25.49
N PRO A 102 -10.87 3.60 -25.50
CA PRO A 102 -11.06 2.58 -26.51
C PRO A 102 -12.49 2.03 -26.44
N ARG A 103 -13.29 2.31 -27.47
CA ARG A 103 -14.67 1.82 -27.63
C ARG A 103 -14.67 0.55 -28.49
N LEU A 104 -15.49 -0.43 -28.12
CA LEU A 104 -15.78 -1.56 -28.99
C LEU A 104 -16.55 -1.00 -30.20
N LYS A 105 -15.90 -0.85 -31.36
CA LYS A 105 -16.62 -0.64 -32.61
C LYS A 105 -17.41 -1.92 -32.86
N THR A 106 -18.71 -1.91 -32.57
CA THR A 106 -19.59 -3.02 -32.95
C THR A 106 -19.36 -3.27 -34.44
N SER A 107 -18.86 -4.47 -34.75
CA SER A 107 -18.66 -4.90 -36.13
C SER A 107 -19.96 -4.66 -36.89
N THR A 108 -19.93 -3.81 -37.92
CA THR A 108 -21.02 -3.64 -38.89
C THR A 108 -21.23 -4.89 -39.75
N ARG A 109 -20.52 -5.99 -39.45
CA ARG A 109 -20.52 -7.25 -40.19
C ARG A 109 -21.23 -8.39 -39.44
N ASP A 110 -22.28 -8.08 -38.69
CA ASP A 110 -23.28 -9.09 -38.29
C ASP A 110 -24.56 -8.88 -39.10
N GLY A 111 -24.71 -9.72 -40.13
CA GLY A 111 -25.88 -9.81 -41.00
C GLY A 111 -27.09 -10.43 -40.31
N ARG A 112 -27.60 -9.81 -39.25
CA ARG A 112 -28.96 -10.04 -38.75
C ARG A 112 -29.68 -8.70 -38.68
N GLY A 113 -30.66 -8.55 -39.56
CA GLY A 113 -31.47 -7.35 -39.72
C GLY A 113 -32.11 -6.90 -38.40
N LEU A 114 -31.54 -5.85 -37.83
CA LEU A 114 -32.27 -4.90 -37.02
C LEU A 114 -32.63 -3.73 -37.92
N VAL A 115 -33.90 -3.37 -37.88
CA VAL A 115 -34.56 -2.32 -38.65
C VAL A 115 -33.65 -1.09 -38.77
N ARG A 116 -33.19 -0.80 -39.99
CA ARG A 116 -32.66 0.51 -40.34
C ARG A 116 -33.79 1.50 -40.12
N ARG A 117 -33.76 2.23 -39.01
CA ARG A 117 -34.41 3.54 -38.94
C ARG A 117 -33.64 4.39 -39.95
N GLU A 118 -34.29 4.78 -41.05
CA GLU A 118 -33.73 5.78 -41.95
C GLU A 118 -33.55 7.07 -41.15
N VAL A 119 -32.33 7.33 -40.70
CA VAL A 119 -31.93 8.60 -40.11
C VAL A 119 -31.35 9.45 -41.24
N ASP A 120 -31.89 10.65 -41.39
CA ASP A 120 -31.58 11.63 -42.43
C ASP A 120 -30.07 11.98 -42.39
N PRO A 121 -29.36 12.05 -43.54
CA PRO A 121 -27.92 12.35 -43.58
C PRO A 121 -27.50 13.72 -42.99
N ARG A 122 -28.45 14.56 -42.57
CA ARG A 122 -28.20 15.85 -41.92
C ARG A 122 -28.16 15.79 -40.40
N ASP A 123 -28.56 14.67 -39.80
CA ASP A 123 -28.54 14.44 -38.34
C ASP A 123 -27.20 13.80 -37.86
N GLN A 124 -26.20 13.66 -38.73
CA GLN A 124 -24.86 13.14 -38.37
C GLN A 124 -23.94 14.17 -37.71
N ILE A 125 -24.48 15.30 -37.25
CA ILE A 125 -23.77 16.34 -36.49
C ILE A 125 -24.36 16.40 -35.07
N GLU A 126 -24.58 15.25 -34.45
CA GLU A 126 -24.58 15.17 -33.01
C GLU A 126 -23.30 14.44 -32.63
N SER A 127 -22.34 15.20 -32.11
CA SER A 127 -21.15 14.67 -31.47
C SER A 127 -21.53 13.51 -30.55
N ASP A 128 -20.83 12.37 -30.66
CA ASP A 128 -20.82 11.22 -29.73
C ASP A 128 -20.33 11.61 -28.30
N ALA A 129 -20.73 12.79 -27.81
CA ALA A 129 -20.31 13.45 -26.58
C ALA A 129 -21.09 12.93 -25.36
N ASP A 130 -22.24 12.28 -25.55
CA ASP A 130 -23.11 11.80 -24.47
C ASP A 130 -22.90 10.33 -24.07
N SER A 131 -21.93 9.63 -24.67
CA SER A 131 -21.49 8.35 -24.10
C SER A 131 -20.55 8.63 -22.94
N GLU A 132 -21.04 8.42 -21.70
CA GLU A 132 -20.25 8.51 -20.48
C GLU A 132 -18.92 7.76 -20.63
N ARG A 133 -17.83 8.36 -20.13
CA ARG A 133 -16.50 7.74 -20.16
C ARG A 133 -16.49 6.51 -19.24
N PRO A 134 -15.78 5.43 -19.60
CA PRO A 134 -15.71 4.25 -18.77
C PRO A 134 -15.01 4.56 -17.44
N LYS A 135 -15.59 4.10 -16.32
CA LYS A 135 -15.15 4.38 -14.95
C LYS A 135 -14.33 3.24 -14.34
N ILE A 136 -13.20 3.52 -13.72
CA ILE A 136 -12.40 2.52 -12.99
C ILE A 136 -12.30 2.98 -11.54
N ILE A 137 -12.69 2.11 -10.61
CA ILE A 137 -12.52 2.40 -9.17
C ILE A 137 -11.09 2.03 -8.80
N VAL A 138 -10.40 2.94 -8.14
CA VAL A 138 -9.01 2.79 -7.72
C VAL A 138 -8.88 3.06 -6.24
N ASP A 139 -8.19 2.18 -5.54
CA ASP A 139 -7.88 2.37 -4.13
C ASP A 139 -7.02 3.62 -3.91
N MET A 140 -7.37 4.45 -2.92
CA MET A 140 -6.63 5.69 -2.63
C MET A 140 -5.12 5.47 -2.36
N ARG A 141 -4.72 4.31 -1.83
CA ARG A 141 -3.30 4.01 -1.54
C ARG A 141 -2.48 3.81 -2.81
N GLU A 142 -3.14 3.49 -3.92
CA GLU A 142 -2.52 3.15 -5.19
C GLU A 142 -2.17 4.38 -6.05
N PHE A 143 -2.65 5.58 -5.67
CA PHE A 143 -2.26 6.85 -6.30
C PHE A 143 -0.79 7.24 -6.12
N ASN A 144 -0.04 6.52 -5.28
CA ASN A 144 1.41 6.64 -5.21
C ASN A 144 2.12 5.98 -6.42
N SER A 145 1.40 5.19 -7.24
CA SER A 145 1.93 4.57 -8.45
C SER A 145 1.59 5.37 -9.71
N GLU A 146 2.26 5.08 -10.82
CA GLU A 146 2.06 5.79 -12.10
C GLU A 146 0.76 5.37 -12.81
N LEU A 147 0.25 4.15 -12.55
CA LEU A 147 -0.84 3.55 -13.32
C LEU A 147 -2.17 4.33 -13.28
N PRO A 148 -2.64 4.89 -12.14
CA PRO A 148 -3.86 5.70 -12.11
C PRO A 148 -3.78 6.93 -13.04
N THR A 149 -2.60 7.56 -13.12
CA THR A 149 -2.36 8.69 -14.02
C THR A 149 -2.43 8.25 -15.47
N VAL A 150 -1.83 7.11 -15.80
CA VAL A 150 -1.86 6.56 -17.16
C VAL A 150 -3.28 6.17 -17.60
N LEU A 151 -4.07 5.57 -16.71
CA LEU A 151 -5.47 5.25 -16.99
C LEU A 151 -6.28 6.52 -17.29
N TYR A 152 -6.07 7.57 -16.50
CA TYR A 152 -6.71 8.86 -16.73
C TYR A 152 -6.32 9.48 -18.08
N THR A 153 -5.03 9.44 -18.45
CA THR A 153 -4.58 9.92 -19.77
C THR A 153 -5.16 9.12 -20.93
N LYS A 154 -5.45 7.82 -20.74
CA LYS A 154 -6.10 6.94 -21.72
C LYS A 154 -7.62 7.11 -21.84
N GLY A 155 -8.18 8.16 -21.21
CA GLY A 155 -9.59 8.51 -21.34
C GLY A 155 -10.54 7.82 -20.35
N TYR A 156 -10.04 7.02 -19.41
CA TYR A 156 -10.85 6.48 -18.32
C TYR A 156 -11.20 7.56 -17.29
N ASP A 157 -12.37 7.43 -16.69
CA ASP A 157 -12.71 8.19 -15.49
C ASP A 157 -12.25 7.41 -14.25
N VAL A 158 -11.31 7.98 -13.49
CA VAL A 158 -10.66 7.30 -12.37
C VAL A 158 -11.35 7.73 -11.08
N VAL A 159 -12.09 6.79 -10.48
CA VAL A 159 -12.85 7.03 -9.25
C VAL A 159 -11.99 6.61 -8.05
N ALA A 160 -11.42 7.59 -7.36
CA ALA A 160 -10.64 7.37 -6.15
C ALA A 160 -11.57 6.98 -4.99
N THR A 161 -11.40 5.80 -4.41
CA THR A 161 -12.21 5.32 -3.28
C THR A 161 -11.35 4.47 -2.34
N THR A 162 -11.58 4.48 -1.04
CA THR A 162 -10.91 3.54 -0.11
C THR A 162 -11.66 2.22 -0.11
N ILE A 163 -11.04 1.15 -0.64
CA ILE A 163 -11.62 -0.18 -0.71
C ILE A 163 -10.82 -1.17 0.14
N GLU A 164 -11.49 -2.15 0.74
CA GLU A 164 -10.79 -3.16 1.56
C GLU A 164 -10.26 -4.32 0.72
N ILE A 165 -10.89 -4.61 -0.43
CA ILE A 165 -10.64 -5.79 -1.27
C ILE A 165 -10.25 -5.36 -2.69
N GLY A 166 -9.01 -5.68 -3.08
CA GLY A 166 -8.43 -5.33 -4.38
C GLY A 166 -7.89 -3.89 -4.44
N ASP A 167 -7.11 -3.59 -5.49
CA ASP A 167 -6.55 -2.26 -5.73
C ASP A 167 -7.28 -1.52 -6.87
N TYR A 168 -7.73 -2.26 -7.89
CA TYR A 168 -8.48 -1.72 -9.01
C TYR A 168 -9.72 -2.59 -9.27
N ILE A 169 -10.88 -1.94 -9.43
CA ILE A 169 -12.13 -2.62 -9.80
C ILE A 169 -12.56 -2.08 -11.17
N LEU A 170 -12.49 -2.95 -12.17
CA LEU A 170 -12.84 -2.62 -13.56
C LEU A 170 -14.34 -2.78 -13.83
N SER A 171 -14.98 -3.69 -13.11
CA SER A 171 -16.36 -4.13 -13.30
C SER A 171 -16.87 -4.78 -12.00
N PRO A 172 -18.18 -4.93 -11.76
CA PRO A 172 -18.70 -5.59 -10.56
C PRO A 172 -18.17 -7.01 -10.33
N ASN A 173 -17.67 -7.67 -11.38
CA ASN A 173 -17.14 -9.02 -11.35
C ASN A 173 -15.62 -9.11 -11.54
N ILE A 174 -14.94 -8.00 -11.87
CA ILE A 174 -13.52 -7.99 -12.22
C ILE A 174 -12.75 -7.10 -11.24
N ALA A 175 -11.90 -7.72 -10.43
CA ALA A 175 -11.01 -7.04 -9.50
C ALA A 175 -9.55 -7.42 -9.75
N ILE A 176 -8.67 -6.44 -9.57
CA ILE A 176 -7.24 -6.55 -9.83
C ILE A 176 -6.48 -6.14 -8.57
N GLU A 177 -5.57 -7.00 -8.13
CA GLU A 177 -4.54 -6.69 -7.14
C GLU A 177 -3.25 -6.44 -7.92
N ARG A 178 -2.68 -5.25 -7.77
CA ARG A 178 -1.42 -4.88 -8.41
C ARG A 178 -0.28 -5.07 -7.42
N LYS A 179 0.77 -5.77 -7.84
CA LYS A 179 1.98 -5.96 -7.04
C LYS A 179 3.22 -5.59 -7.84
N ALA A 180 4.01 -4.66 -7.29
CA ALA A 180 5.38 -4.49 -7.74
C ALA A 180 6.20 -5.75 -7.40
N LEU A 181 7.24 -6.02 -8.18
CA LEU A 181 8.05 -7.24 -8.04
C LEU A 181 8.69 -7.39 -6.64
N ASP A 182 9.19 -6.29 -6.06
CA ASP A 182 9.82 -6.28 -4.74
C ASP A 182 8.76 -6.51 -3.64
N ASP A 183 7.61 -5.85 -3.76
CA ASP A 183 6.47 -6.03 -2.83
C ASP A 183 5.87 -7.42 -2.92
N LEU A 184 5.87 -8.04 -4.10
CA LEU A 184 5.40 -9.40 -4.30
C LEU A 184 6.26 -10.37 -3.48
N THR A 185 7.58 -10.22 -3.54
CA THR A 185 8.51 -11.05 -2.77
C THR A 185 8.20 -10.97 -1.27
N GLN A 186 8.06 -9.75 -0.73
CA GLN A 186 7.76 -9.54 0.68
C GLN A 186 6.35 -10.06 1.06
N SER A 187 5.37 -9.88 0.19
CA SER A 187 3.99 -10.34 0.42
C SER A 187 3.84 -11.86 0.37
N LEU A 188 4.63 -12.55 -0.46
CA LEU A 188 4.70 -14.01 -0.51
C LEU A 188 5.30 -14.56 0.78
N GLN A 189 6.40 -13.97 1.28
CA GLN A 189 7.03 -14.43 2.52
C GLN A 189 6.15 -14.23 3.75
N SER A 190 5.44 -13.11 3.82
CA SER A 190 4.52 -12.82 4.92
C SER A 190 3.19 -13.55 4.81
N GLY A 191 2.90 -14.19 3.68
CA GLY A 191 1.59 -14.80 3.41
C GLY A 191 0.47 -13.80 3.10
N ARG A 192 0.77 -12.49 3.10
CA ARG A 192 -0.23 -11.42 2.90
C ARG A 192 -0.99 -11.58 1.59
N VAL A 193 -0.28 -11.89 0.48
CA VAL A 193 -0.91 -12.02 -0.84
C VAL A 193 -1.91 -13.18 -0.90
N PHE A 194 -1.70 -14.25 -0.13
CA PHE A 194 -2.64 -15.37 -0.09
C PHE A 194 -4.00 -14.93 0.46
N LYS A 195 -3.99 -14.18 1.58
CA LYS A 195 -5.22 -13.64 2.18
C LYS A 195 -5.92 -12.65 1.24
N GLN A 196 -5.16 -11.78 0.58
CA GLN A 196 -5.72 -10.80 -0.37
C GLN A 196 -6.44 -11.50 -1.54
N ILE A 197 -5.80 -12.51 -2.14
CA ILE A 197 -6.39 -13.27 -3.26
C ILE A 197 -7.60 -14.10 -2.81
N GLU A 198 -7.55 -14.71 -1.63
CA GLU A 198 -8.69 -15.45 -1.08
C GLU A 198 -9.92 -14.55 -0.90
N GLN A 199 -9.73 -13.35 -0.32
CA GLN A 199 -10.79 -12.36 -0.15
C GLN A 199 -11.36 -11.87 -1.49
N MET A 200 -10.50 -11.68 -2.50
CA MET A 200 -10.95 -11.28 -3.83
C MET A 200 -11.76 -12.37 -4.53
N LEU A 201 -11.32 -13.63 -4.46
CA LEU A 201 -11.98 -14.77 -5.13
C LEU A 201 -13.37 -15.10 -4.57
N GLU A 202 -13.66 -14.69 -3.34
CA GLU A 202 -14.98 -14.83 -2.73
C GLU A 202 -15.99 -13.81 -3.30
N HIS A 203 -15.53 -12.60 -3.61
CA HIS A 203 -16.40 -11.47 -3.96
C HIS A 203 -16.46 -11.17 -5.46
N TYR A 204 -15.43 -11.59 -6.22
CA TYR A 204 -15.28 -11.31 -7.65
C TYR A 204 -15.02 -12.59 -8.44
N ASP A 205 -15.79 -12.79 -9.51
CA ASP A 205 -15.64 -13.95 -10.40
C ASP A 205 -14.29 -13.97 -11.13
N CYS A 206 -13.78 -12.80 -11.50
CA CYS A 206 -12.51 -12.62 -12.18
C CYS A 206 -11.54 -11.85 -11.29
N THR A 207 -10.70 -12.58 -10.56
CA THR A 207 -9.61 -12.03 -9.76
C THR A 207 -8.31 -12.10 -10.54
N VAL A 208 -7.65 -10.96 -10.75
CA VAL A 208 -6.36 -10.88 -11.44
C VAL A 208 -5.27 -10.38 -10.49
N LEU A 209 -4.20 -11.15 -10.34
CA LEU A 209 -2.94 -10.68 -9.78
C LEU A 209 -2.10 -10.09 -10.92
N LEU A 210 -2.00 -8.76 -10.94
CA LEU A 210 -1.16 -8.02 -11.89
C LEU A 210 0.22 -7.80 -11.28
N ILE A 211 1.24 -8.42 -11.85
CA ILE A 211 2.64 -8.25 -11.43
C ILE A 211 3.31 -7.28 -12.39
N GLU A 212 3.68 -6.12 -11.87
CA GLU A 212 4.28 -5.05 -12.67
C GLU A 212 5.77 -4.90 -12.36
N SER A 213 6.60 -4.93 -13.41
CA SER A 213 8.01 -4.59 -13.30
C SER A 213 8.18 -3.07 -13.37
N ASN A 214 8.33 -2.41 -12.22
CA ASN A 214 8.57 -0.95 -12.15
C ASN A 214 9.97 -0.55 -12.67
N ARG A 215 10.79 -1.51 -13.09
CA ARG A 215 12.03 -1.20 -13.81
C ARG A 215 11.67 -1.02 -15.27
N LYS A 216 11.73 0.23 -15.75
CA LYS A 216 12.04 0.51 -17.17
C LYS A 216 13.19 -0.44 -17.48
N PHE A 217 12.99 -1.40 -18.37
CA PHE A 217 13.98 -2.45 -18.66
C PHE A 217 15.30 -1.77 -19.05
N GLU A 218 16.16 -1.49 -18.07
CA GLU A 218 17.56 -1.29 -18.30
C GLU A 218 18.03 -2.67 -18.75
N THR A 219 18.27 -2.78 -20.05
CA THR A 219 18.68 -3.97 -20.80
C THR A 219 19.92 -4.68 -20.24
N LYS A 220 20.46 -4.23 -19.11
CA LYS A 220 21.60 -4.77 -18.38
C LYS A 220 21.24 -5.73 -17.25
N ILE A 221 19.98 -5.82 -16.82
CA ILE A 221 19.59 -6.77 -15.77
C ILE A 221 19.00 -8.03 -16.42
N VAL A 222 19.88 -8.85 -16.96
CA VAL A 222 19.53 -10.22 -17.41
C VAL A 222 19.38 -11.18 -16.22
N ASN A 223 19.76 -10.76 -15.00
CA ASN A 223 19.82 -11.63 -13.80
C ASN A 223 19.40 -10.88 -12.51
N GLY A 224 18.15 -10.45 -12.34
CA GLY A 224 17.81 -9.66 -11.14
C GLY A 224 16.35 -9.60 -10.73
N GLY A 225 15.51 -10.49 -11.22
CA GLY A 225 14.19 -10.71 -10.63
C GLY A 225 14.22 -11.87 -9.61
N PRO A 226 13.34 -11.90 -8.59
CA PRO A 226 13.24 -12.99 -7.62
C PRO A 226 12.98 -14.37 -8.27
N PHE A 227 12.56 -14.38 -9.54
CA PHE A 227 12.25 -15.57 -10.33
C PHE A 227 13.31 -15.94 -11.38
N GLN A 228 14.39 -15.17 -11.55
CA GLN A 228 15.43 -15.43 -12.57
C GLN A 228 16.82 -15.73 -11.97
N GLY A 229 17.44 -16.82 -12.42
CA GLY A 229 18.89 -17.00 -12.44
C GLY A 229 19.61 -17.36 -11.14
N GLU A 230 19.17 -16.88 -9.98
CA GLU A 230 19.88 -17.18 -8.72
C GLU A 230 19.38 -18.47 -8.06
N LEU A 231 20.25 -19.48 -7.91
CA LEU A 231 19.95 -20.71 -7.14
C LEU A 231 19.99 -20.51 -5.62
N SER A 232 19.94 -19.25 -5.15
CA SER A 232 19.93 -18.95 -3.72
C SER A 232 18.75 -19.67 -3.04
N ARG A 233 18.96 -20.12 -1.80
CA ARG A 233 17.91 -20.79 -1.02
C ARG A 233 16.66 -19.92 -0.92
N HIS A 234 16.86 -18.63 -0.70
CA HIS A 234 15.80 -17.63 -0.61
C HIS A 234 14.98 -17.58 -1.91
N CYS A 235 15.59 -17.44 -3.08
CA CYS A 235 14.83 -17.37 -4.34
C CYS A 235 14.10 -18.68 -4.67
N ARG A 236 14.58 -19.84 -4.22
CA ARG A 236 13.86 -21.12 -4.33
C ARG A 236 12.63 -21.14 -3.43
N GLU A 237 12.74 -20.63 -2.20
CA GLU A 237 11.61 -20.53 -1.27
C GLU A 237 10.52 -19.60 -1.83
N ILE A 238 10.88 -18.42 -2.36
CA ILE A 238 9.94 -17.49 -3.01
C ILE A 238 9.25 -18.14 -4.20
N ARG A 239 10.00 -18.81 -5.08
CA ARG A 239 9.44 -19.58 -6.20
C ARG A 239 8.46 -20.65 -5.73
N SER A 240 8.81 -21.40 -4.69
CA SER A 240 7.93 -22.43 -4.15
C SER A 240 6.64 -21.84 -3.57
N LEU A 241 6.72 -20.71 -2.87
CA LEU A 241 5.54 -20.01 -2.34
C LEU A 241 4.64 -19.50 -3.47
N PHE A 242 5.23 -18.89 -4.50
CA PHE A 242 4.49 -18.42 -5.66
C PHE A 242 3.81 -19.57 -6.43
N CYS A 243 4.53 -20.67 -6.66
CA CYS A 243 3.94 -21.88 -7.24
C CYS A 243 2.81 -22.43 -6.36
N SER A 244 2.94 -22.36 -5.03
CA SER A 244 1.88 -22.76 -4.12
C SER A 244 0.64 -21.88 -4.29
N LEU A 245 0.81 -20.56 -4.34
CA LEU A 245 -0.28 -19.59 -4.54
C LEU A 245 -1.08 -19.89 -5.83
N ILE A 246 -0.39 -20.09 -6.95
CA ILE A 246 -1.05 -20.40 -8.23
C ILE A 246 -1.78 -21.74 -8.16
N ARG A 247 -1.16 -22.75 -7.53
CA ARG A 247 -1.74 -24.10 -7.43
C ARG A 247 -2.95 -24.15 -6.49
N THR A 248 -2.94 -23.39 -5.39
CA THR A 248 -4.06 -23.34 -4.43
C THR A 248 -5.25 -22.56 -4.95
N ASN A 249 -5.01 -21.59 -5.86
CA ASN A 249 -6.03 -20.66 -6.33
C ASN A 249 -6.20 -20.73 -7.86
N PRO A 250 -6.72 -21.84 -8.43
CA PRO A 250 -6.81 -22.03 -9.88
C PRO A 250 -7.79 -21.08 -10.58
N LYS A 251 -8.69 -20.42 -9.84
CA LYS A 251 -9.60 -19.38 -10.35
C LYS A 251 -8.92 -18.02 -10.52
N MET A 252 -7.80 -17.79 -9.84
CA MET A 252 -7.02 -16.55 -9.98
C MET A 252 -6.28 -16.53 -11.32
N ARG A 253 -6.27 -15.39 -11.99
CA ARG A 253 -5.43 -15.15 -13.17
C ARG A 253 -4.19 -14.37 -12.75
N CYS A 254 -3.02 -14.75 -13.25
CA CYS A 254 -1.78 -14.02 -13.01
C CYS A 254 -1.29 -13.41 -14.32
N VAL A 255 -1.03 -12.11 -14.33
CA VAL A 255 -0.57 -11.37 -15.52
C VAL A 255 0.69 -10.61 -15.18
N TRP A 256 1.64 -10.62 -16.11
CA TRP A 256 2.90 -9.90 -15.99
C TRP A 256 2.92 -8.74 -16.96
N THR A 257 3.22 -7.55 -16.48
CA THR A 257 3.38 -6.35 -17.30
C THR A 257 4.75 -5.70 -17.05
N THR A 258 5.30 -5.13 -18.11
CA THR A 258 6.62 -4.50 -18.10
C THR A 258 6.55 -2.99 -17.86
N SER A 259 5.37 -2.39 -18.04
CA SER A 259 5.15 -0.97 -17.83
C SER A 259 3.69 -0.68 -17.43
N PRO A 260 3.43 0.45 -16.72
CA PRO A 260 2.08 0.92 -16.44
C PRO A 260 1.24 1.12 -17.72
N THR A 261 1.87 1.52 -18.82
CA THR A 261 1.19 1.70 -20.12
C THR A 261 0.60 0.39 -20.63
N ASN A 262 1.35 -0.72 -20.53
CA ASN A 262 0.86 -2.05 -20.91
C ASN A 262 -0.21 -2.55 -19.93
N SER A 263 -0.07 -2.26 -18.64
CA SER A 263 -1.13 -2.52 -17.65
C SER A 263 -2.43 -1.83 -18.05
N ALA A 264 -2.38 -0.58 -18.52
CA ALA A 264 -3.54 0.15 -18.97
C ALA A 264 -4.15 -0.37 -20.29
N GLU A 265 -3.32 -0.88 -21.22
CA GLU A 265 -3.82 -1.60 -22.41
C GLU A 265 -4.58 -2.87 -22.00
N PHE A 266 -3.99 -3.64 -21.09
CA PHE A 266 -4.62 -4.85 -20.55
C PHE A 266 -5.96 -4.55 -19.85
N PHE A 267 -6.03 -3.45 -19.09
CA PHE A 267 -7.29 -2.99 -18.47
C PHE A 267 -8.33 -2.66 -19.53
N SER A 268 -7.89 -2.10 -20.65
CA SER A 268 -8.78 -1.76 -21.76
C SER A 268 -9.39 -3.02 -22.37
N GLU A 269 -8.56 -4.04 -22.63
CA GLU A 269 -9.02 -5.33 -23.16
C GLU A 269 -10.00 -6.04 -22.21
N LEU A 270 -9.73 -6.04 -20.91
CA LEU A 270 -10.63 -6.63 -19.92
C LEU A 270 -11.96 -5.89 -19.82
N LYS A 271 -11.95 -4.57 -20.06
CA LYS A 271 -13.13 -3.72 -19.88
C LYS A 271 -14.03 -3.64 -21.12
N LEU A 272 -13.52 -3.97 -22.32
CA LEU A 272 -14.24 -3.85 -23.60
C LEU A 272 -15.63 -4.52 -23.65
N SER A 273 -15.88 -5.57 -22.87
CA SER A 273 -17.18 -6.28 -22.81
C SER A 273 -17.80 -6.33 -21.40
N ALA A 274 -17.23 -5.59 -20.45
CA ALA A 274 -17.61 -5.66 -19.05
C ALA A 274 -18.55 -4.51 -18.65
N PRO A 275 -19.54 -4.75 -17.75
CA PRO A 275 -20.37 -3.68 -17.22
C PRO A 275 -19.57 -2.73 -16.32
N GLU A 276 -20.02 -1.49 -16.22
CA GLU A 276 -19.40 -0.45 -15.38
C GLU A 276 -19.44 -0.83 -13.89
N PRO A 277 -18.39 -0.51 -13.12
CA PRO A 277 -18.32 -0.84 -11.70
C PRO A 277 -19.24 0.05 -10.85
N ASP A 278 -19.70 -0.52 -9.73
CA ASP A 278 -20.53 0.18 -8.74
C ASP A 278 -19.68 0.52 -7.50
N VAL A 279 -19.61 1.82 -7.19
CA VAL A 279 -18.78 2.38 -6.10
C VAL A 279 -19.34 1.98 -4.73
N ASP A 280 -20.66 2.03 -4.56
CA ASP A 280 -21.28 1.75 -3.25
C ASP A 280 -21.13 0.26 -2.91
N ARG A 281 -21.28 -0.61 -3.90
CA ARG A 281 -21.00 -2.04 -3.76
C ARG A 281 -19.55 -2.27 -3.33
N ALA A 282 -18.58 -1.68 -4.02
CA ALA A 282 -17.17 -1.85 -3.71
C ALA A 282 -16.79 -1.44 -2.28
N ILE A 283 -17.38 -0.35 -1.77
CA ILE A 283 -17.17 0.13 -0.39
C ILE A 283 -17.83 -0.79 0.64
N SER A 284 -18.98 -1.38 0.30
CA SER A 284 -19.73 -2.23 1.23
C SER A 284 -19.06 -3.57 1.53
N LEU A 285 -18.18 -4.04 0.64
CA LEU A 285 -17.46 -5.29 0.80
C LEU A 285 -16.38 -5.15 1.86
N LYS A 286 -16.45 -5.98 2.91
CA LYS A 286 -15.50 -5.97 4.02
C LYS A 286 -14.73 -7.28 4.12
N ALA A 287 -13.45 -7.15 4.45
CA ALA A 287 -12.49 -8.24 4.56
C ALA A 287 -12.83 -9.31 5.63
N ASP A 288 -13.66 -8.98 6.63
CA ASP A 288 -13.85 -9.78 7.86
C ASP A 288 -15.21 -10.51 7.97
N GLN A 289 -16.06 -10.53 6.94
CA GLN A 289 -17.35 -11.25 7.03
C GLN A 289 -17.20 -12.79 7.11
N MET A 290 -15.99 -13.32 6.92
CA MET A 290 -15.70 -14.75 6.77
C MET A 290 -15.63 -15.57 8.08
N GLU A 291 -15.50 -14.96 9.26
CA GLU A 291 -15.50 -15.75 10.52
C GLU A 291 -16.90 -16.23 10.95
N ALA A 292 -17.97 -15.74 10.31
CA ALA A 292 -19.35 -16.04 10.72
C ALA A 292 -20.06 -17.07 9.82
N SER A 293 -19.63 -17.27 8.57
CA SER A 293 -20.36 -18.05 7.56
C SER A 293 -19.91 -19.52 7.43
N SER A 294 -18.79 -19.91 8.03
CA SER A 294 -18.17 -21.24 7.85
C SER A 294 -18.59 -22.30 8.90
N GLN A 295 -19.65 -22.07 9.68
CA GLN A 295 -20.19 -23.05 10.64
C GLN A 295 -21.65 -23.49 10.41
N GLU A 296 -22.32 -23.05 9.34
CA GLU A 296 -23.71 -23.44 9.06
C GLU A 296 -23.85 -24.14 7.70
N THR A 297 -23.28 -25.34 7.58
CA THR A 297 -23.76 -26.34 6.61
C THR A 297 -23.73 -27.72 7.25
N ASP A 298 -24.77 -28.04 8.02
CA ASP A 298 -25.45 -29.34 8.01
C ASP A 298 -26.76 -29.25 8.79
N ASP A 299 -27.77 -29.97 8.30
CA ASP A 299 -29.13 -30.23 8.83
C ASP A 299 -30.33 -29.41 8.30
N ILE A 300 -30.86 -29.90 7.16
CA ILE A 300 -32.24 -30.39 6.90
C ILE A 300 -33.45 -29.50 7.25
N GLU A 301 -34.22 -29.22 6.18
CA GLU A 301 -35.68 -29.09 6.02
C GLU A 301 -36.66 -29.06 7.22
N THR A 302 -37.65 -28.17 7.05
CA THR A 302 -39.02 -28.13 7.62
C THR A 302 -39.22 -27.66 9.07
N THR A 303 -39.68 -26.41 9.23
CA THR A 303 -41.06 -26.04 9.63
C THR A 303 -41.10 -24.60 10.18
N ALA A 304 -42.23 -23.95 9.95
CA ALA A 304 -42.52 -22.59 10.37
C ALA A 304 -42.53 -22.42 11.91
N GLY A 305 -42.05 -21.28 12.40
CA GLY A 305 -42.44 -20.78 13.72
C GLY A 305 -41.34 -20.14 14.57
N THR A 306 -41.48 -18.82 14.74
CA THR A 306 -41.16 -18.06 15.97
C THR A 306 -39.67 -17.82 16.31
N LYS A 307 -39.28 -16.53 16.21
CA LYS A 307 -38.02 -15.97 16.71
C LYS A 307 -37.84 -16.27 18.21
N SER A 308 -36.81 -17.04 18.56
CA SER A 308 -36.25 -17.11 19.92
C SER A 308 -34.79 -16.67 19.90
N LYS A 309 -34.43 -15.71 20.77
CA LYS A 309 -33.07 -15.19 20.95
C LYS A 309 -32.15 -16.31 21.46
N LYS A 310 -31.32 -16.92 20.59
CA LYS A 310 -30.24 -17.81 21.02
C LYS A 310 -29.17 -17.02 21.78
N GLY A 311 -28.92 -17.39 23.04
CA GLY A 311 -27.91 -16.78 23.91
C GLY A 311 -26.49 -16.93 23.34
N LYS A 312 -25.65 -15.91 23.53
CA LYS A 312 -24.23 -15.92 23.14
C LYS A 312 -23.52 -17.11 23.79
N LYS A 313 -23.00 -18.05 22.99
CA LYS A 313 -22.09 -19.10 23.46
C LYS A 313 -20.87 -18.43 24.10
N TRP A 314 -20.56 -18.82 25.34
CA TRP A 314 -19.39 -18.35 26.07
C TRP A 314 -18.11 -18.72 25.31
N LYS A 315 -17.22 -17.75 25.11
CA LYS A 315 -15.91 -17.94 24.45
C LYS A 315 -14.79 -17.59 25.45
N PRO A 316 -13.77 -18.44 25.63
CA PRO A 316 -12.64 -18.13 26.50
C PRO A 316 -11.79 -16.98 25.93
N ASN A 317 -11.05 -16.29 26.79
CA ASN A 317 -10.14 -15.23 26.38
C ASN A 317 -9.02 -15.80 25.48
N PRO A 318 -8.87 -15.32 24.23
CA PRO A 318 -7.92 -15.89 23.26
C PRO A 318 -6.47 -15.73 23.71
N THR A 319 -6.14 -14.70 24.49
CA THR A 319 -4.80 -14.49 25.03
C THR A 319 -4.44 -15.59 26.03
N VAL A 320 -5.37 -15.97 26.91
CA VAL A 320 -5.15 -17.03 27.91
C VAL A 320 -4.94 -18.38 27.21
N VAL A 321 -5.79 -18.69 26.21
CA VAL A 321 -5.66 -19.92 25.41
C VAL A 321 -4.33 -19.97 24.67
N ARG A 322 -3.89 -18.84 24.09
CA ARG A 322 -2.59 -18.75 23.41
C ARG A 322 -1.41 -18.96 24.37
N THR A 323 -1.46 -18.41 25.58
CA THR A 323 -0.40 -18.62 26.58
C THR A 323 -0.36 -20.06 27.07
N LEU A 324 -1.53 -20.67 27.34
CA LEU A 324 -1.61 -22.08 27.74
C LEU A 324 -1.08 -23.04 26.66
N THR A 325 -1.37 -22.75 25.39
CA THR A 325 -0.92 -23.58 24.27
C THR A 325 0.58 -23.38 23.97
N GLN A 326 1.07 -22.13 23.94
CA GLN A 326 2.45 -21.81 23.56
C GLN A 326 3.47 -22.01 24.70
N SER A 327 3.12 -21.65 25.93
CA SER A 327 4.05 -21.67 27.07
C SER A 327 3.94 -22.93 27.93
N PHE A 328 2.76 -23.56 27.98
CA PHE A 328 2.51 -24.77 28.79
C PHE A 328 2.29 -26.03 27.94
N GLY A 329 2.38 -25.92 26.61
CA GLY A 329 2.32 -27.05 25.67
C GLY A 329 0.97 -27.74 25.59
N MET A 330 -0.11 -27.11 26.06
CA MET A 330 -1.46 -27.71 26.09
C MET A 330 -2.12 -27.73 24.71
N LYS A 331 -3.01 -28.70 24.47
CA LYS A 331 -3.88 -28.67 23.28
C LYS A 331 -4.99 -27.63 23.45
N VAL A 332 -5.44 -27.02 22.35
CA VAL A 332 -6.51 -26.00 22.35
C VAL A 332 -7.80 -26.53 22.99
N SER A 333 -8.15 -27.79 22.74
CA SER A 333 -9.32 -28.46 23.33
C SER A 333 -9.24 -28.59 24.85
N GLU A 334 -8.06 -28.86 25.39
CA GLU A 334 -7.82 -29.01 26.83
C GLU A 334 -7.87 -27.65 27.53
N ALA A 335 -7.28 -26.60 26.92
CA ALA A 335 -7.36 -25.24 27.42
C ALA A 335 -8.81 -24.73 27.43
N HIS A 336 -9.62 -25.08 26.42
CA HIS A 336 -11.04 -24.74 26.39
C HIS A 336 -11.84 -25.49 27.48
N ASN A 337 -11.56 -26.78 27.69
CA ASN A 337 -12.20 -27.60 28.72
C ASN A 337 -11.88 -27.08 30.14
N LEU A 338 -10.61 -26.71 30.38
CA LEU A 338 -10.17 -26.11 31.63
C LEU A 338 -10.87 -24.77 31.91
N LEU A 339 -10.89 -23.86 30.93
CA LEU A 339 -11.50 -22.54 31.14
C LEU A 339 -13.03 -22.61 31.27
N ALA A 340 -13.67 -23.63 30.70
CA ALA A 340 -15.11 -23.82 30.79
C ALA A 340 -15.55 -24.36 32.16
N ASN A 341 -14.75 -25.25 32.77
CA ASN A 341 -15.13 -25.98 33.97
C ASN A 341 -14.42 -25.49 35.25
N ALA A 342 -13.25 -24.86 35.13
CA ALA A 342 -12.54 -24.27 36.25
C ALA A 342 -12.94 -22.78 36.44
N PRO A 343 -12.87 -22.23 37.66
CA PRO A 343 -13.15 -20.81 37.94
C PRO A 343 -12.00 -19.88 37.49
N ILE A 344 -11.36 -20.18 36.35
CA ILE A 344 -10.20 -19.45 35.82
C ILE A 344 -10.67 -18.59 34.65
N LYS A 345 -10.77 -17.27 34.86
CA LYS A 345 -11.19 -16.33 33.80
C LYS A 345 -10.00 -15.59 33.19
N THR A 346 -8.96 -15.40 33.98
CA THR A 346 -7.73 -14.70 33.61
C THR A 346 -6.49 -15.52 33.96
N LEU A 347 -5.35 -15.19 33.35
CA LEU A 347 -4.06 -15.80 33.73
C LEU A 347 -3.70 -15.50 35.20
N ALA A 348 -4.15 -14.37 35.75
CA ALA A 348 -3.92 -14.05 37.15
C ALA A 348 -4.62 -15.08 38.07
N ASP A 349 -5.85 -15.47 37.73
CA ASP A 349 -6.61 -16.48 38.50
C ASP A 349 -5.89 -17.83 38.53
N LEU A 350 -5.15 -18.18 37.46
CA LEU A 350 -4.33 -19.39 37.38
C LEU A 350 -3.21 -19.39 38.43
N PHE A 351 -2.67 -18.22 38.76
CA PHE A 351 -1.54 -18.07 39.69
C PHE A 351 -1.94 -17.56 41.08
N SER A 352 -3.15 -17.02 41.24
CA SER A 352 -3.64 -16.50 42.51
C SER A 352 -4.52 -17.49 43.28
N SER A 353 -5.19 -18.41 42.58
CA SER A 353 -5.93 -19.48 43.25
C SER A 353 -4.95 -20.57 43.70
N GLY A 354 -5.15 -21.12 44.90
CA GLY A 354 -4.38 -22.27 45.38
C GLY A 354 -4.78 -23.53 44.62
N ILE A 355 -4.45 -23.60 43.34
CA ILE A 355 -4.86 -24.70 42.47
C ILE A 355 -4.13 -25.97 42.90
N THR A 356 -4.90 -26.98 43.30
CA THR A 356 -4.34 -28.29 43.66
C THR A 356 -4.00 -29.07 42.40
N SER A 357 -2.87 -29.80 42.40
CA SER A 357 -2.48 -30.69 41.28
C SER A 357 -3.61 -31.67 40.91
N SER A 358 -4.43 -32.08 41.89
CA SER A 358 -5.63 -32.90 41.67
C SER A 358 -6.70 -32.27 40.77
N LEU A 359 -6.90 -30.95 40.87
CA LEU A 359 -7.90 -30.23 40.06
C LEU A 359 -7.38 -30.03 38.64
N LEU A 360 -6.08 -29.77 38.46
CA LEU A 360 -5.48 -29.65 37.13
C LEU A 360 -5.34 -31.00 36.43
N SER A 361 -5.02 -32.07 37.17
CA SER A 361 -4.88 -33.42 36.60
C SER A 361 -6.19 -34.00 36.08
N GLU A 362 -7.35 -33.45 36.51
CA GLU A 362 -8.66 -33.85 35.99
C GLU A 362 -8.90 -33.32 34.55
N TYR A 363 -8.29 -32.17 34.20
CA TYR A 363 -8.53 -31.49 32.92
C TYR A 363 -7.31 -31.43 32.00
N ILE A 364 -6.11 -31.76 32.50
CA ILE A 364 -4.82 -31.65 31.80
C ILE A 364 -3.97 -32.90 32.07
N PRO A 365 -3.11 -33.33 31.14
CA PRO A 365 -2.05 -34.29 31.42
C PRO A 365 -1.21 -33.93 32.67
N THR A 366 -0.85 -34.95 33.45
CA THR A 366 -0.14 -34.81 34.75
C THR A 366 1.15 -33.99 34.64
N ALA A 367 1.93 -34.15 33.57
CA ALA A 367 3.18 -33.41 33.36
C ALA A 367 2.96 -31.89 33.23
N SER A 368 1.92 -31.46 32.50
CA SER A 368 1.59 -30.04 32.35
C SER A 368 0.93 -29.47 33.61
N ALA A 369 0.14 -30.28 34.33
CA ALA A 369 -0.44 -29.91 35.61
C ALA A 369 0.63 -29.65 36.69
N ASP A 370 1.66 -30.49 36.75
CA ASP A 370 2.77 -30.34 37.70
C ASP A 370 3.64 -29.12 37.36
N PHE A 371 3.88 -28.86 36.06
CA PHE A 371 4.63 -27.68 35.63
C PHE A 371 3.89 -26.37 35.93
N ILE A 372 2.57 -26.30 35.68
CA ILE A 372 1.75 -25.14 36.05
C ILE A 372 1.80 -24.90 37.57
N LYS A 373 1.74 -25.98 38.36
CA LYS A 373 1.85 -25.89 39.82
C LYS A 373 3.22 -25.36 40.25
N GLU A 374 4.31 -25.89 39.70
CA GLU A 374 5.66 -25.43 40.00
C GLU A 374 5.80 -23.92 39.76
N VAL A 375 5.37 -23.45 38.57
CA VAL A 375 5.39 -22.03 38.20
C VAL A 375 4.49 -21.19 39.11
N SER A 376 3.32 -21.70 39.51
CA SER A 376 2.40 -20.98 40.41
C SER A 376 2.93 -20.82 41.83
N THR A 377 3.71 -21.79 42.30
CA THR A 377 4.35 -21.73 43.63
C THR A 377 5.71 -21.05 43.60
N PHE A 378 6.21 -20.70 42.40
CA PHE A 378 7.52 -20.09 42.23
C PHE A 378 7.50 -18.65 42.75
N ASN A 379 8.25 -18.40 43.82
CA ASN A 379 8.38 -17.06 44.39
C ASN A 379 9.34 -16.23 43.51
N PHE A 380 8.79 -15.35 42.68
CA PHE A 380 9.57 -14.41 41.85
C PHE A 380 10.27 -13.29 42.65
N GLY A 381 10.11 -13.26 43.99
CA GLY A 381 10.86 -12.40 44.89
C GLY A 381 12.28 -12.90 45.11
N ARG A 382 13.24 -12.33 44.36
CA ARG A 382 14.71 -12.33 44.54
C ARG A 382 15.34 -13.47 45.34
N LYS A 383 16.16 -14.27 44.64
CA LYS A 383 17.59 -14.36 44.97
C LYS A 383 18.38 -13.72 43.85
#